data_AF-A0A2K9PN85-F1
#
_entry.id   AF-A0A2K9PN85-F1
#
_cell.length_a   1.000
_cell.length_b   1.000
_cell.length_c   1.000
_cell.angle_alpha   90.00
_cell.angle_beta   90.00
_cell.angle_gamma   90.00
#
_symmetry.space_group_name_H-M   'P 1'
#
loop_
_entity.id
_entity.type
_entity.pdbx_description
1 polymer ?
#
loop_
_entity_poly.entity_id
_entity_poly.type
_entity_poly.pdbx_seq_one_letter_code
_entity_poly.pdbx_strand_id
1 'polypeptide(L)'
;MRLVIYSFFLALCFFSFVQCNSKNKNSIPVLEINPKKSSINCFLSKIANDTEIVLLETNMHSIIGPMPDLIHIDEKNIIFRSKKTILIFDRKGNFSNKINAVGNGPHEYNAIMSIHVDPVNEYLYISDYESIKVFNYKGKFIEKINLTFPPAGICKNNEGYFFVPQKQMYEEENRTMLAVFDSTFTKVKSFKSRNNVSYSNLKQALFYVGKPYLMNNKVFYKEPFIDTIYQVTKNELIPHWNISLGDYEMSTKDAVSIIGGNKLRTKIRPIGISETSNYFFISYDYDNAMYKGLFTKDENKFIYHQKFTEDDYLNNKKNSFGIKNDLINEFPSFWPKYIDKECIVDFVSPIDLTENKRNELKCKEDDNPILIIAKLR
;
A
#
# COMPACT_ATOMS: atom_id res chain seq x y z
N MET A 1 -84.14 16.90 -26.43
CA MET A 1 -83.73 18.11 -25.68
C MET A 1 -82.21 18.14 -25.66
N ARG A 2 -81.62 19.25 -26.11
CA ARG A 2 -80.18 19.48 -26.35
C ARG A 2 -79.32 19.44 -25.07
N LEU A 3 -78.02 19.17 -25.26
CA LEU A 3 -76.78 19.60 -24.54
C LEU A 3 -75.83 18.39 -24.38
N VAL A 4 -74.91 18.11 -25.32
CA VAL A 4 -73.59 18.74 -25.59
C VAL A 4 -72.70 18.80 -24.34
N ILE A 5 -71.57 18.07 -24.34
CA ILE A 5 -70.17 18.55 -24.16
C ILE A 5 -69.19 17.37 -23.86
N TYR A 6 -68.34 17.07 -24.85
CA TYR A 6 -66.94 16.57 -24.86
C TYR A 6 -66.54 15.34 -23.99
N SER A 7 -66.26 14.15 -24.57
CA SER A 7 -65.02 13.74 -25.27
C SER A 7 -63.72 14.13 -24.57
N PHE A 8 -62.95 13.16 -24.07
CA PHE A 8 -61.50 13.07 -24.32
C PHE A 8 -60.90 11.71 -23.89
N PHE A 9 -60.42 10.95 -24.90
CA PHE A 9 -59.29 10.02 -24.91
C PHE A 9 -59.06 9.08 -23.71
N LEU A 10 -59.48 7.82 -23.90
CA LEU A 10 -58.91 6.65 -23.24
C LEU A 10 -57.52 6.36 -23.84
N ALA A 11 -56.49 7.08 -23.38
CA ALA A 11 -55.09 6.70 -23.56
C ALA A 11 -54.60 6.11 -22.23
N LEU A 12 -54.80 4.80 -22.05
CA LEU A 12 -54.15 4.05 -20.97
C LEU A 12 -52.65 3.99 -21.28
N CYS A 13 -51.94 5.00 -20.81
CA CYS A 13 -50.49 5.06 -20.80
C CYS A 13 -49.93 3.85 -20.05
N PHE A 14 -49.11 3.09 -20.77
CA PHE A 14 -47.93 2.41 -20.27
C PHE A 14 -47.21 3.29 -19.23
N PHE A 15 -47.45 3.04 -17.95
CA PHE A 15 -46.49 3.36 -16.90
C PHE A 15 -45.89 2.05 -16.43
N SER A 16 -44.92 1.59 -17.22
CA SER A 16 -43.82 0.77 -16.73
C SER A 16 -43.27 1.45 -15.47
N PHE A 17 -43.43 0.81 -14.32
CA PHE A 17 -42.66 1.08 -13.12
C PHE A 17 -41.17 0.81 -13.42
N VAL A 18 -40.54 1.75 -14.13
CA VAL A 18 -39.09 1.91 -14.06
C VAL A 18 -38.84 2.50 -12.69
N GLN A 19 -38.70 1.62 -11.71
CA GLN A 19 -38.17 1.97 -10.41
C GLN A 19 -36.73 2.40 -10.64
N CYS A 20 -36.56 3.70 -10.88
CA CYS A 20 -35.29 4.37 -10.87
C CYS A 20 -34.74 4.19 -9.46
N ASN A 21 -33.87 3.19 -9.28
CA ASN A 21 -33.04 3.06 -8.10
C ASN A 21 -32.16 4.30 -8.03
N SER A 22 -32.66 5.34 -7.36
CA SER A 22 -31.81 6.40 -6.84
C SER A 22 -30.90 5.74 -5.81
N LYS A 23 -29.74 5.26 -6.25
CA LYS A 23 -28.64 4.89 -5.36
C LYS A 23 -28.48 6.04 -4.36
N ASN A 24 -28.70 5.76 -3.08
CA ASN A 24 -28.37 6.66 -1.99
C ASN A 24 -26.89 7.07 -2.17
N LYS A 25 -26.65 8.30 -2.65
CA LYS A 25 -25.30 8.83 -2.91
C LYS A 25 -24.50 9.15 -1.63
N ASN A 26 -25.01 8.81 -0.44
CA ASN A 26 -24.47 9.25 0.84
C ASN A 26 -23.94 8.12 1.75
N SER A 27 -23.90 6.87 1.31
CA SER A 27 -23.28 5.79 2.11
C SER A 27 -21.82 5.58 1.71
N ILE A 28 -20.92 5.56 2.68
CA ILE A 28 -19.51 5.19 2.49
C ILE A 28 -19.46 3.73 1.99
N PRO A 29 -18.75 3.43 0.89
CA PRO A 29 -18.66 2.07 0.36
C PRO A 29 -17.94 1.13 1.35
N VAL A 30 -18.32 -0.15 1.32
CA VAL A 30 -17.84 -1.17 2.26
C VAL A 30 -17.12 -2.28 1.52
N LEU A 31 -15.89 -2.54 1.93
CA LEU A 31 -15.09 -3.69 1.54
C LEU A 31 -15.23 -4.78 2.60
N GLU A 32 -15.97 -5.84 2.28
CA GLU A 32 -16.14 -6.99 3.18
C GLU A 32 -15.03 -8.02 2.94
N ILE A 33 -14.27 -8.40 3.97
CA ILE A 33 -13.27 -9.47 3.89
C ILE A 33 -13.73 -10.66 4.72
N ASN A 34 -13.84 -11.82 4.06
CA ASN A 34 -14.14 -13.08 4.70
C ASN A 34 -13.08 -14.14 4.32
N PRO A 35 -12.20 -14.56 5.26
CA PRO A 35 -11.15 -15.53 4.97
C PRO A 35 -11.70 -16.91 4.59
N LYS A 36 -12.97 -17.21 4.85
CA LYS A 36 -13.61 -18.47 4.40
C LYS A 36 -14.03 -18.45 2.93
N LYS A 37 -14.03 -17.28 2.27
CA LYS A 37 -14.38 -17.11 0.85
C LYS A 37 -13.14 -16.90 -0.04
N SER A 38 -11.99 -17.47 0.36
CA SER A 38 -10.68 -17.24 -0.27
C SER A 38 -10.24 -18.33 -1.26
N SER A 39 -11.04 -18.57 -2.30
CA SER A 39 -10.75 -19.57 -3.34
C SER A 39 -10.85 -19.02 -4.77
N ILE A 40 -10.74 -17.70 -4.92
CA ILE A 40 -10.93 -17.00 -6.20
C ILE A 40 -9.57 -16.82 -6.88
N ASN A 41 -9.47 -17.20 -8.16
CA ASN A 41 -8.27 -17.02 -8.97
C ASN A 41 -8.49 -15.97 -10.07
N CYS A 42 -7.40 -15.35 -10.50
CA CYS A 42 -7.40 -14.31 -11.52
C CYS A 42 -6.16 -14.43 -12.41
N PHE A 43 -6.32 -14.07 -13.67
CA PHE A 43 -5.22 -13.83 -14.61
C PHE A 43 -4.79 -12.37 -14.59
N LEU A 44 -3.51 -12.10 -14.84
CA LEU A 44 -2.97 -10.73 -14.87
C LEU A 44 -3.60 -9.93 -16.01
N SER A 45 -3.85 -10.58 -17.15
CA SER A 45 -4.56 -9.99 -18.30
C SER A 45 -5.96 -9.45 -17.96
N LYS A 46 -6.57 -9.85 -16.84
CA LYS A 46 -7.87 -9.30 -16.41
C LYS A 46 -7.77 -7.83 -15.98
N ILE A 47 -6.61 -7.41 -15.49
CA ILE A 47 -6.40 -6.04 -14.96
C ILE A 47 -5.30 -5.26 -15.66
N ALA A 48 -4.46 -5.93 -16.44
CA ALA A 48 -3.38 -5.30 -17.20
C ALA A 48 -3.52 -5.57 -18.70
N ASN A 49 -3.05 -4.64 -19.52
CA ASN A 49 -3.04 -4.76 -20.98
C ASN A 49 -1.68 -5.18 -21.53
N ASP A 50 -0.61 -4.78 -20.84
CA ASP A 50 0.75 -4.94 -21.32
C ASP A 50 1.71 -5.03 -20.14
N THR A 51 2.89 -5.58 -20.39
CA THR A 51 3.96 -5.75 -19.40
C THR A 51 5.32 -5.43 -19.98
N GLU A 52 6.13 -4.71 -19.22
CA GLU A 52 7.53 -4.44 -19.52
C GLU A 52 8.43 -5.18 -18.51
N ILE A 53 9.56 -5.70 -18.99
CA ILE A 53 10.59 -6.32 -18.16
C ILE A 53 11.82 -5.41 -18.12
N VAL A 54 12.33 -5.13 -16.92
CA VAL A 54 13.57 -4.38 -16.71
C VAL A 54 14.56 -5.23 -15.92
N LEU A 55 15.74 -5.46 -16.50
CA LEU A 55 16.86 -6.12 -15.83
C LEU A 55 17.68 -5.05 -15.12
N LEU A 56 17.88 -5.19 -13.81
CA LEU A 56 18.71 -4.28 -13.03
C LEU A 56 20.17 -4.71 -13.14
N GLU A 57 21.06 -3.75 -13.41
CA GLU A 57 22.50 -3.95 -13.47
C GLU A 57 22.99 -4.59 -12.17
N THR A 58 23.77 -5.65 -12.28
CA THR A 58 24.34 -6.37 -11.12
C THR A 58 25.86 -6.29 -11.15
N ASN A 59 26.42 -5.60 -10.17
CA ASN A 59 27.84 -5.54 -9.89
C ASN A 59 28.05 -5.33 -8.37
N MET A 60 29.30 -5.38 -7.90
CA MET A 60 29.62 -5.28 -6.46
C MET A 60 29.10 -3.99 -5.77
N HIS A 61 28.80 -2.94 -6.52
CA HIS A 61 28.29 -1.66 -6.00
C HIS A 61 26.76 -1.57 -6.06
N SER A 62 26.10 -2.37 -6.91
CA SER A 62 24.67 -2.30 -7.20
C SER A 62 23.83 -3.44 -6.60
N ILE A 63 24.44 -4.37 -5.84
CA ILE A 63 23.70 -5.50 -5.24
C ILE A 63 22.59 -4.98 -4.32
N ILE A 64 21.36 -5.37 -4.65
CA ILE A 64 20.18 -5.20 -3.82
C ILE A 64 20.18 -6.33 -2.79
N GLY A 65 20.55 -6.00 -1.56
CA GLY A 65 20.57 -6.96 -0.45
C GLY A 65 19.17 -7.44 -0.01
N PRO A 66 19.10 -8.20 1.10
CA PRO A 66 17.85 -8.86 1.54
C PRO A 66 16.76 -7.87 1.96
N MET A 67 15.52 -8.33 1.91
CA MET A 67 14.30 -7.54 2.18
C MET A 67 14.24 -6.25 1.33
N PRO A 68 14.32 -6.38 -0.01
CA PRO A 68 14.21 -5.24 -0.89
C PRO A 68 12.79 -4.68 -0.90
N ASP A 69 12.68 -3.35 -0.91
CA ASP A 69 11.43 -2.65 -1.20
C ASP A 69 11.66 -1.72 -2.39
N LEU A 70 10.79 -1.83 -3.40
CA LEU A 70 10.73 -0.85 -4.47
C LEU A 70 10.00 0.39 -3.93
N ILE A 71 10.75 1.49 -3.80
CA ILE A 71 10.27 2.72 -3.17
C ILE A 71 9.64 3.66 -4.19
N HIS A 72 10.21 3.69 -5.40
CA HIS A 72 9.78 4.60 -6.45
C HIS A 72 10.20 4.10 -7.83
N ILE A 73 9.36 4.37 -8.83
CA ILE A 73 9.71 4.23 -10.23
C ILE A 73 8.97 5.31 -11.04
N ASP A 74 9.69 6.00 -11.91
CA ASP A 74 9.15 6.95 -12.87
C ASP A 74 9.82 6.78 -14.24
N GLU A 75 9.69 7.76 -15.14
CA GLU A 75 10.30 7.71 -16.48
C GLU A 75 11.83 7.76 -16.47
N LYS A 76 12.46 8.14 -15.36
CA LYS A 76 13.90 8.39 -15.26
C LYS A 76 14.59 7.45 -14.29
N ASN A 77 13.97 7.13 -13.16
CA ASN A 77 14.62 6.50 -12.03
C ASN A 77 13.82 5.31 -11.49
N ILE A 78 14.55 4.33 -10.96
CA ILE A 78 14.06 3.21 -10.16
C ILE A 78 14.82 3.27 -8.83
N ILE A 79 14.09 3.30 -7.71
CA ILE A 79 14.69 3.45 -6.38
C ILE A 79 14.30 2.29 -5.49
N PHE A 80 15.31 1.54 -5.03
CA PHE A 80 15.16 0.45 -4.08
C PHE A 80 15.69 0.86 -2.71
N ARG A 81 15.02 0.38 -1.67
CA ARG A 81 15.58 0.26 -0.33
C ARG A 81 15.96 -1.20 -0.09
N SER A 82 17.14 -1.43 0.47
CA SER A 82 17.53 -2.71 1.03
C SER A 82 18.12 -2.49 2.41
N LYS A 83 17.39 -2.90 3.45
CA LYS A 83 17.67 -2.55 4.85
C LYS A 83 17.87 -1.03 5.05
N LYS A 84 19.12 -0.60 5.26
CA LYS A 84 19.52 0.80 5.49
C LYS A 84 20.24 1.42 4.28
N THR A 85 20.26 0.73 3.16
CA THR A 85 20.86 1.20 1.92
C THR A 85 19.76 1.56 0.93
N ILE A 86 19.95 2.65 0.19
CA ILE A 86 19.10 3.06 -0.93
C ILE A 86 19.93 2.92 -2.20
N LEU A 87 19.39 2.23 -3.20
CA LEU A 87 19.99 2.08 -4.52
C LEU A 87 19.11 2.77 -5.55
N ILE A 88 19.75 3.50 -6.46
CA ILE A 88 19.10 4.25 -7.52
C ILE A 88 19.64 3.73 -8.84
N PHE A 89 18.73 3.36 -9.72
CA PHE A 89 18.99 2.94 -11.08
C PHE A 89 18.29 3.91 -12.02
N ASP A 90 18.79 4.03 -13.24
CA ASP A 90 18.02 4.67 -14.30
C ASP A 90 16.84 3.78 -14.71
N ARG A 91 15.92 4.32 -15.52
CA ARG A 91 14.73 3.58 -15.97
C ARG A 91 15.01 2.36 -16.85
N LYS A 92 16.22 2.27 -17.43
CA LYS A 92 16.69 1.10 -18.20
C LYS A 92 17.31 0.02 -17.31
N GLY A 93 17.47 0.29 -16.02
CA GLY A 93 18.04 -0.62 -15.05
C GLY A 93 19.54 -0.44 -14.83
N ASN A 94 20.20 0.55 -15.42
CA ASN A 94 21.62 0.81 -15.17
C ASN A 94 21.80 1.42 -13.78
N PHE A 95 22.83 1.00 -13.06
CA PHE A 95 23.11 1.51 -11.73
C PHE A 95 23.57 2.98 -11.79
N SER A 96 22.90 3.84 -11.04
CA SER A 96 23.21 5.27 -10.99
C SER A 96 23.95 5.63 -9.70
N ASN A 97 23.38 5.27 -8.54
CA ASN A 97 23.95 5.66 -7.26
C ASN A 97 23.52 4.77 -6.08
N LYS A 98 24.25 4.87 -4.98
CA LYS A 98 23.97 4.20 -3.70
C LYS A 98 24.12 5.17 -2.53
N ILE A 99 23.11 5.23 -1.68
CA ILE A 99 23.12 6.00 -0.43
C ILE A 99 23.17 5.02 0.74
N ASN A 100 24.25 5.12 1.52
CA ASN A 100 24.49 4.27 2.70
C ASN A 100 25.07 5.09 3.85
N ALA A 101 24.40 6.19 4.19
CA ALA A 101 24.84 7.14 5.23
C ALA A 101 24.40 6.65 6.63
N VAL A 102 24.82 5.44 7.01
CA VAL A 102 24.41 4.81 8.27
C VAL A 102 25.34 5.20 9.40
N GLY A 103 24.79 5.80 10.46
CA GLY A 103 25.54 6.16 11.66
C GLY A 103 24.87 7.25 12.48
N ASN A 104 25.64 7.81 13.42
CA ASN A 104 25.17 8.81 14.39
C ASN A 104 25.61 10.24 14.06
N GLY A 105 26.32 10.43 12.95
CA GLY A 105 26.76 11.74 12.50
C GLY A 105 25.60 12.67 12.13
N PRO A 106 25.86 14.00 12.07
CA PRO A 106 24.83 14.99 11.75
C PRO A 106 24.14 14.73 10.40
N HIS A 107 24.88 14.17 9.44
CA HIS A 107 24.43 13.88 8.07
C HIS A 107 24.10 12.39 7.84
N GLU A 108 24.06 11.59 8.89
CA GLU A 108 23.78 10.16 8.83
C GLU A 108 22.38 9.86 9.40
N TYR A 109 21.85 8.68 9.06
CA TYR A 109 20.61 8.14 9.62
C TYR A 109 20.87 6.84 10.36
N ASN A 110 20.12 6.62 11.43
CA ASN A 110 20.21 5.40 12.23
C ASN A 110 19.26 4.31 11.74
N ALA A 111 18.09 4.70 11.26
CA ALA A 111 17.09 3.81 10.68
C ALA A 111 16.43 4.42 9.45
N ILE A 112 15.85 3.55 8.63
CA ILE A 112 14.95 3.93 7.53
C ILE A 112 13.58 3.35 7.87
N MET A 113 12.73 4.13 8.52
CA MET A 113 11.36 3.73 8.87
C MET A 113 10.44 3.82 7.65
N SER A 114 10.61 4.88 6.86
CA SER A 114 9.90 5.14 5.62
C SER A 114 10.73 6.09 4.74
N ILE A 115 10.47 6.06 3.44
CA ILE A 115 11.04 7.02 2.49
C ILE A 115 9.87 7.62 1.71
N HIS A 116 9.85 8.94 1.60
CA HIS A 116 9.05 9.62 0.58
C HIS A 116 9.98 10.20 -0.48
N VAL A 117 9.60 10.02 -1.74
CA VAL A 117 10.37 10.45 -2.90
C VAL A 117 9.68 11.66 -3.52
N ASP A 118 10.44 12.75 -3.65
CA ASP A 118 10.03 13.93 -4.43
C ASP A 118 10.80 13.88 -5.77
N PRO A 119 10.19 13.35 -6.84
CA PRO A 119 10.86 13.18 -8.12
C PRO A 119 11.09 14.51 -8.85
N VAL A 120 10.38 15.58 -8.47
CA VAL A 120 10.54 16.90 -9.11
C VAL A 120 11.82 17.57 -8.63
N ASN A 121 12.06 17.53 -7.32
CA ASN A 121 13.26 18.11 -6.70
C ASN A 121 14.41 17.10 -6.55
N GLU A 122 14.18 15.83 -6.93
CA GLU A 122 15.10 14.70 -6.75
C GLU A 122 15.55 14.52 -5.29
N TYR A 123 14.59 14.65 -4.36
CA TYR A 123 14.80 14.52 -2.93
C TYR A 123 14.21 13.24 -2.34
N LEU A 124 14.90 12.72 -1.35
CA LEU A 124 14.51 11.58 -0.54
C LEU A 124 14.33 12.06 0.89
N TYR A 125 13.09 11.98 1.39
CA TYR A 125 12.76 12.26 2.78
C TYR A 125 12.75 10.95 3.55
N ILE A 126 13.77 10.72 4.36
CA ILE A 126 13.97 9.49 5.12
C ILE A 126 13.52 9.72 6.56
N SER A 127 12.45 9.03 6.98
CA SER A 127 12.04 9.01 8.38
C SER A 127 13.02 8.17 9.20
N ASP A 128 13.77 8.82 10.09
CA ASP A 128 14.61 8.22 11.12
C ASP A 128 13.83 8.18 12.45
N TYR A 129 14.44 7.71 13.54
CA TYR A 129 13.74 7.53 14.82
C TYR A 129 13.05 8.79 15.38
N GLU A 130 13.63 9.98 15.21
CA GLU A 130 13.12 11.24 15.78
C GLU A 130 13.22 12.42 14.80
N SER A 131 13.56 12.15 13.54
CA SER A 131 13.78 13.20 12.55
C SER A 131 13.49 12.72 11.15
N ILE A 132 13.40 13.66 10.22
CA ILE A 132 13.45 13.36 8.79
C ILE A 132 14.80 13.86 8.27
N LYS A 133 15.52 12.98 7.57
CA LYS A 133 16.77 13.30 6.88
C LYS A 133 16.49 13.47 5.40
N VAL A 134 16.94 14.57 4.82
CA VAL A 134 16.72 14.86 3.40
C VAL A 134 18.03 14.67 2.65
N PHE A 135 17.99 13.85 1.61
CA PHE A 135 19.11 13.66 0.68
C PHE A 135 18.64 13.93 -0.74
N ASN A 136 19.53 14.34 -1.61
CA ASN A 136 19.26 14.26 -3.05
C ASN A 136 19.63 12.88 -3.62
N TYR A 137 19.27 12.63 -4.89
CA TYR A 137 19.58 11.34 -5.54
C TYR A 137 21.09 11.09 -5.71
N LYS A 138 21.92 12.13 -5.66
CA LYS A 138 23.39 12.01 -5.64
C LYS A 138 23.96 11.60 -4.26
N GLY A 139 23.10 11.41 -3.26
CA GLY A 139 23.50 11.03 -1.91
C GLY A 139 24.06 12.17 -1.07
N LYS A 140 23.92 13.42 -1.54
CA LYS A 140 24.29 14.60 -0.76
C LYS A 140 23.19 14.88 0.25
N PHE A 141 23.58 14.97 1.52
CA PHE A 141 22.72 15.46 2.59
C PHE A 141 22.30 16.92 2.34
N ILE A 142 21.02 17.20 2.49
CA ILE A 142 20.41 18.51 2.28
C ILE A 142 20.11 19.16 3.63
N GLU A 143 19.32 18.48 4.47
CA GLU A 143 18.93 19.00 5.78
C GLU A 143 18.41 17.91 6.73
N LYS A 144 18.32 18.26 8.02
CA LYS A 144 17.67 17.48 9.05
C LYS A 144 16.47 18.27 9.59
N ILE A 145 15.30 17.67 9.49
CA ILE A 145 14.08 18.19 10.09
C ILE A 145 13.87 17.48 11.43
N ASN A 146 13.97 18.22 12.53
CA ASN A 146 13.68 17.68 13.86
C ASN A 146 12.17 17.62 14.08
N LEU A 147 11.68 16.49 14.57
CA LEU A 147 10.28 16.32 14.97
C LEU A 147 10.21 16.20 16.49
N THR A 148 9.08 16.62 17.06
CA THR A 148 8.84 16.48 18.50
C THR A 148 8.28 15.10 18.87
N PHE A 149 8.29 14.15 17.92
CA PHE A 149 7.76 12.80 18.09
C PHE A 149 8.42 11.83 17.09
N PRO A 150 8.42 10.52 17.36
CA PRO A 150 8.93 9.52 16.43
C PRO A 150 8.03 9.38 15.19
N PRO A 151 8.50 9.72 13.98
CA PRO A 151 7.73 9.53 12.76
C PRO A 151 7.64 8.05 12.42
N ALA A 152 6.43 7.59 12.10
CA ALA A 152 6.18 6.22 11.70
C ALA A 152 5.97 6.06 10.18
N GLY A 153 6.03 7.18 9.46
CA GLY A 153 5.96 7.28 8.00
C GLY A 153 6.08 8.72 7.54
N ILE A 154 6.09 8.93 6.23
CA ILE A 154 5.99 10.26 5.63
C ILE A 154 5.38 10.15 4.23
N CYS A 155 4.53 11.11 3.88
CA CYS A 155 3.96 11.26 2.56
C CYS A 155 3.78 12.76 2.27
N LYS A 156 4.20 13.25 1.10
CA LYS A 156 3.95 14.62 0.64
C LYS A 156 2.88 14.58 -0.45
N ASN A 157 1.96 15.55 -0.48
CA ASN A 157 1.07 15.74 -1.62
C ASN A 157 1.61 16.80 -2.59
N ASN A 158 0.95 16.97 -3.74
CA ASN A 158 1.38 17.95 -4.76
C ASN A 158 1.16 19.42 -4.34
N GLU A 159 0.38 19.67 -3.28
CA GLU A 159 0.23 21.01 -2.69
C GLU A 159 1.39 21.36 -1.75
N GLY A 160 2.31 20.43 -1.50
CA GLY A 160 3.49 20.65 -0.65
C GLY A 160 3.27 20.35 0.83
N TYR A 161 2.12 19.81 1.22
CA TYR A 161 1.88 19.38 2.60
C TYR A 161 2.46 17.99 2.86
N PHE A 162 3.08 17.83 4.03
CA PHE A 162 3.59 16.56 4.53
C PHE A 162 2.66 15.96 5.57
N PHE A 163 2.38 14.67 5.44
CA PHE A 163 1.55 13.86 6.32
C PHE A 163 2.45 12.84 7.00
N VAL A 164 2.64 13.01 8.31
CA VAL A 164 3.62 12.26 9.11
C VAL A 164 2.87 11.52 10.22
N PRO A 165 2.68 10.19 10.11
CA PRO A 165 2.09 9.40 11.17
C PRO A 165 2.99 9.41 12.39
N GLN A 166 2.36 9.44 13.55
CA GLN A 166 3.06 9.35 14.82
C GLN A 166 2.98 7.92 15.34
N LYS A 167 4.08 7.42 15.91
CA LYS A 167 4.07 6.18 16.68
C LYS A 167 3.15 6.37 17.89
N GLN A 168 2.11 5.55 17.99
CA GLN A 168 1.07 5.68 19.01
C GLN A 168 1.44 4.94 20.29
N MET A 169 1.56 5.67 21.40
CA MET A 169 1.76 5.11 22.74
C MET A 169 0.39 4.81 23.35
N TYR A 170 0.15 3.56 23.74
CA TYR A 170 -1.19 3.13 24.18
C TYR A 170 -1.46 3.42 25.66
N GLU A 171 -0.50 3.95 26.42
CA GLU A 171 -0.75 4.53 27.74
C GLU A 171 -1.49 5.89 27.67
N GLU A 172 -1.43 6.56 26.52
CA GLU A 172 -2.02 7.88 26.33
C GLU A 172 -3.46 7.81 25.81
N GLU A 173 -4.37 8.46 26.53
CA GLU A 173 -5.69 8.82 25.99
C GLU A 173 -5.55 9.97 24.98
N ASN A 174 -6.48 10.05 24.01
CA ASN A 174 -6.51 11.13 23.01
C ASN A 174 -5.17 11.34 22.28
N ARG A 175 -4.43 10.25 22.05
CA ARG A 175 -3.14 10.25 21.36
C ARG A 175 -3.26 10.75 19.92
N THR A 176 -2.18 11.32 19.42
CA THR A 176 -2.11 11.80 18.02
C THR A 176 -1.74 10.65 17.09
N MET A 177 -2.47 10.49 15.99
CA MET A 177 -2.17 9.47 14.98
C MET A 177 -1.38 10.02 13.80
N LEU A 178 -1.59 11.29 13.45
CA LEU A 178 -1.07 11.91 12.23
C LEU A 178 -0.90 13.41 12.43
N ALA A 179 0.24 13.95 12.02
CA ALA A 179 0.47 15.38 11.93
C ALA A 179 0.59 15.82 10.46
N VAL A 180 0.12 17.03 10.18
CA VAL A 180 0.27 17.69 8.88
C VAL A 180 1.19 18.89 9.04
N PHE A 181 2.16 18.99 8.14
CA PHE A 181 3.10 20.10 8.04
C PHE A 181 3.01 20.75 6.66
N ASP A 182 3.30 22.04 6.56
CA ASP A 182 3.48 22.71 5.28
C ASP A 182 4.86 22.43 4.67
N SER A 183 5.17 23.08 3.54
CA SER A 183 6.43 22.91 2.82
C SER A 183 7.67 23.36 3.59
N THR A 184 7.51 24.17 4.64
CA THR A 184 8.58 24.62 5.54
C THR A 184 8.73 23.75 6.78
N PHE A 185 7.98 22.63 6.84
CA PHE A 185 7.83 21.79 8.03
C PHE A 185 7.26 22.52 9.25
N THR A 186 6.48 23.59 9.04
CA THR A 186 5.67 24.18 10.10
C THR A 186 4.40 23.36 10.30
N LYS A 187 4.12 22.96 11.54
CA LYS A 187 2.96 22.12 11.87
C LYS A 187 1.65 22.89 11.65
N VAL A 188 0.82 22.39 10.74
CA VAL A 188 -0.49 22.94 10.39
C VAL A 188 -1.58 22.35 11.26
N LYS A 189 -1.57 21.01 11.43
CA LYS A 189 -2.63 20.29 12.13
C LYS A 189 -2.13 18.99 12.73
N SER A 190 -2.83 18.49 13.74
CA SER A 190 -2.70 17.13 14.24
C SER A 190 -4.07 16.49 14.34
N PHE A 191 -4.18 15.25 13.88
CA PHE A 191 -5.38 14.43 14.01
C PHE A 191 -5.21 13.46 15.17
N LYS A 192 -6.22 13.44 16.06
CA LYS A 192 -6.30 12.47 17.14
C LYS A 192 -6.70 11.10 16.60
N SER A 193 -6.18 10.07 17.25
CA SER A 193 -6.55 8.67 16.99
C SER A 193 -8.06 8.51 17.04
N ARG A 194 -8.61 7.71 16.12
CA ARG A 194 -10.02 7.26 16.19
C ARG A 194 -10.18 6.07 17.12
N ASN A 195 -9.08 5.51 17.61
CA ASN A 195 -9.05 4.43 18.56
C ASN A 195 -8.86 5.00 19.97
N ASN A 196 -9.95 5.06 20.74
CA ASN A 196 -9.93 5.64 22.09
C ASN A 196 -9.44 4.68 23.18
N VAL A 197 -9.06 3.43 22.85
CA VAL A 197 -8.62 2.46 23.83
C VAL A 197 -7.24 2.85 24.36
N SER A 198 -7.09 2.95 25.68
CA SER A 198 -5.84 3.17 26.38
C SER A 198 -5.59 2.08 27.44
N TYR A 199 -4.32 1.86 27.75
CA TYR A 199 -3.84 0.93 28.77
C TYR A 199 -2.75 1.63 29.57
N SER A 200 -3.08 2.15 30.75
CA SER A 200 -2.16 2.92 31.61
C SER A 200 -0.83 2.23 31.92
N ASN A 201 -0.81 0.89 31.93
CA ASN A 201 0.39 0.10 32.20
C ASN A 201 1.19 -0.27 30.94
N LEU A 202 0.71 0.06 29.74
CA LEU A 202 1.37 -0.27 28.47
C LEU A 202 2.17 0.92 27.92
N LYS A 203 3.37 1.10 28.47
CA LYS A 203 4.30 2.19 28.11
C LYS A 203 5.06 1.95 26.81
N GLN A 204 4.36 1.47 25.80
CA GLN A 204 4.93 1.18 24.49
C GLN A 204 3.90 1.31 23.39
N ALA A 205 4.39 1.45 22.16
CA ALA A 205 3.54 1.27 20.99
C ALA A 205 3.32 -0.21 20.68
N LEU A 206 2.27 -0.47 19.92
CA LEU A 206 2.05 -1.75 19.26
C LEU A 206 2.86 -1.82 17.95
N PHE A 207 3.10 -3.04 17.46
CA PHE A 207 3.86 -3.29 16.22
C PHE A 207 3.12 -2.91 14.93
N TYR A 208 1.94 -2.29 15.03
CA TYR A 208 1.13 -1.91 13.89
C TYR A 208 1.15 -0.40 13.69
N VAL A 209 1.42 0.01 12.46
CA VAL A 209 1.55 1.42 12.07
C VAL A 209 0.76 1.64 10.80
N GLY A 210 -0.06 2.70 10.77
CA GLY A 210 -0.70 3.15 9.54
C GLY A 210 0.31 3.83 8.62
N LYS A 211 0.31 3.49 7.33
CA LYS A 211 1.16 4.12 6.33
C LYS A 211 0.31 4.99 5.40
N PRO A 212 0.58 6.31 5.31
CA PRO A 212 -0.09 7.16 4.35
C PRO A 212 0.40 6.82 2.95
N TYR A 213 -0.48 6.91 1.97
CA TYR A 213 -0.17 6.66 0.58
C TYR A 213 -0.84 7.68 -0.32
N LEU A 214 -0.27 7.86 -1.51
CA LEU A 214 -0.83 8.73 -2.56
C LEU A 214 -1.64 7.89 -3.55
N MET A 215 -2.79 8.42 -3.95
CA MET A 215 -3.52 7.97 -5.12
C MET A 215 -4.17 9.19 -5.78
N ASN A 216 -3.90 9.41 -7.06
CA ASN A 216 -4.45 10.55 -7.82
C ASN A 216 -4.26 11.90 -7.10
N ASN A 217 -3.05 12.15 -6.60
CA ASN A 217 -2.66 13.36 -5.85
C ASN A 217 -3.40 13.59 -4.52
N LYS A 218 -4.17 12.60 -4.05
CA LYS A 218 -4.83 12.62 -2.75
C LYS A 218 -4.08 11.70 -1.80
N VAL A 219 -3.99 12.11 -0.54
CA VAL A 219 -3.38 11.31 0.52
C VAL A 219 -4.47 10.53 1.23
N PHE A 220 -4.21 9.25 1.44
CA PHE A 220 -5.08 8.36 2.20
C PHE A 220 -4.32 7.77 3.37
N TYR A 221 -5.04 7.48 4.44
CA TYR A 221 -4.48 6.92 5.66
C TYR A 221 -5.47 5.97 6.31
N LYS A 222 -4.98 4.79 6.68
CA LYS A 222 -5.72 3.83 7.50
C LYS A 222 -4.99 3.66 8.83
N GLU A 223 -5.67 4.02 9.90
CA GLU A 223 -5.17 3.79 11.26
C GLU A 223 -5.27 2.30 11.63
N PRO A 224 -4.30 1.73 12.36
CA PRO A 224 -4.43 0.38 12.93
C PRO A 224 -5.67 0.25 13.82
N PHE A 225 -6.35 -0.90 13.75
CA PHE A 225 -7.56 -1.20 14.53
C PHE A 225 -8.79 -0.30 14.25
N ILE A 226 -8.73 0.48 13.18
CA ILE A 226 -9.85 1.27 12.69
C ILE A 226 -10.28 0.72 11.35
N ASP A 227 -11.58 0.53 11.18
CA ASP A 227 -12.22 -0.04 9.99
C ASP A 227 -12.22 0.91 8.78
N THR A 228 -12.02 2.20 9.00
CA THR A 228 -12.18 3.24 7.99
C THR A 228 -10.84 3.65 7.37
N ILE A 229 -10.77 3.65 6.04
CA ILE A 229 -9.76 4.37 5.27
C ILE A 229 -10.24 5.81 5.11
N TYR A 230 -9.40 6.78 5.47
CA TYR A 230 -9.70 8.19 5.31
C TYR A 230 -8.89 8.79 4.17
N GLN A 231 -9.51 9.61 3.32
CA GLN A 231 -8.79 10.66 2.63
C GLN A 231 -8.39 11.71 3.66
N VAL A 232 -7.11 12.07 3.68
CA VAL A 232 -6.57 13.09 4.58
C VAL A 232 -6.29 14.36 3.78
N THR A 233 -6.87 15.47 4.23
CA THR A 233 -6.49 16.81 3.77
C THR A 233 -5.74 17.54 4.87
N LYS A 234 -5.23 18.74 4.59
CA LYS A 234 -4.60 19.56 5.62
C LYS A 234 -5.52 19.88 6.80
N ASN A 235 -6.83 19.85 6.58
CA ASN A 235 -7.84 20.27 7.55
C ASN A 235 -8.71 19.12 8.05
N GLU A 236 -8.93 18.07 7.27
CA GLU A 236 -10.04 17.14 7.51
C GLU A 236 -9.66 15.68 7.24
N LEU A 237 -10.43 14.80 7.87
CA LEU A 237 -10.46 13.37 7.58
C LEU A 237 -11.81 13.08 6.93
N ILE A 238 -11.78 12.71 5.66
CA ILE A 238 -12.98 12.41 4.88
C ILE A 238 -13.04 10.89 4.74
N PRO A 239 -14.06 10.21 5.31
CA PRO A 239 -14.21 8.78 5.13
C PRO A 239 -14.26 8.40 3.65
N HIS A 240 -13.44 7.44 3.26
CA HIS A 240 -13.31 6.99 1.87
C HIS A 240 -13.91 5.61 1.67
N TRP A 241 -13.51 4.64 2.51
CA TRP A 241 -14.02 3.27 2.50
C TRP A 241 -14.06 2.70 3.92
N ASN A 242 -15.07 1.90 4.21
CA ASN A 242 -15.10 1.08 5.42
C ASN A 242 -14.67 -0.35 5.08
N ILE A 243 -13.96 -1.00 5.99
CA ILE A 243 -13.51 -2.38 5.87
C ILE A 243 -14.25 -3.20 6.91
N SER A 244 -15.10 -4.10 6.46
CA SER A 244 -15.82 -5.02 7.34
C SER A 244 -15.08 -6.33 7.42
N LEU A 245 -14.56 -6.64 8.62
CA LEU A 245 -13.95 -7.95 8.93
C LEU A 245 -14.91 -8.84 9.76
N GLY A 246 -16.07 -8.33 10.16
CA GLY A 246 -17.01 -9.03 11.05
C GLY A 246 -16.32 -9.55 12.32
N ASP A 247 -16.64 -10.80 12.69
CA ASP A 247 -16.06 -11.45 13.88
C ASP A 247 -14.55 -11.68 13.80
N TYR A 248 -13.95 -11.53 12.61
CA TYR A 248 -12.52 -11.69 12.42
C TYR A 248 -11.72 -10.45 12.81
N GLU A 249 -12.35 -9.31 13.09
CA GLU A 249 -11.63 -8.08 13.41
C GLU A 249 -10.77 -8.24 14.67
N MET A 250 -9.47 -7.94 14.55
CA MET A 250 -8.58 -7.80 15.69
C MET A 250 -8.82 -6.46 16.39
N SER A 251 -9.18 -6.51 17.66
CA SER A 251 -9.25 -5.33 18.51
C SER A 251 -7.88 -4.94 19.06
N THR A 252 -7.78 -3.74 19.65
CA THR A 252 -6.58 -3.34 20.40
C THR A 252 -6.31 -4.26 21.58
N LYS A 253 -7.37 -4.73 22.27
CA LYS A 253 -7.24 -5.68 23.39
C LYS A 253 -6.59 -6.99 22.94
N ASP A 254 -7.00 -7.49 21.78
CA ASP A 254 -6.42 -8.69 21.19
C ASP A 254 -4.91 -8.47 20.95
N ALA A 255 -4.53 -7.34 20.35
CA ALA A 255 -3.14 -7.02 20.08
C ALA A 255 -2.27 -6.89 21.34
N VAL A 256 -2.80 -6.31 22.43
CA VAL A 256 -2.11 -6.25 23.72
C VAL A 256 -1.90 -7.66 24.29
N SER A 257 -2.87 -8.55 24.14
CA SER A 257 -2.75 -9.93 24.62
C SER A 257 -1.65 -10.72 23.91
N ILE A 258 -1.35 -10.42 22.63
CA ILE A 258 -0.26 -11.04 21.85
C ILE A 258 1.10 -10.68 22.45
N ILE A 259 1.28 -9.44 22.91
CA ILE A 259 2.53 -9.01 23.57
C ILE A 259 2.79 -9.85 24.81
N GLY A 260 1.72 -10.26 25.52
CA GLY A 260 1.80 -11.18 26.65
C GLY A 260 2.05 -12.65 26.27
N GLY A 261 2.26 -12.97 25.00
CA GLY A 261 2.59 -14.31 24.50
C GLY A 261 1.40 -15.11 23.95
N ASN A 262 0.19 -14.54 23.90
CA ASN A 262 -0.98 -15.27 23.37
C ASN A 262 -0.92 -15.43 21.84
N LYS A 263 -1.36 -16.59 21.35
CA LYS A 263 -1.59 -16.83 19.93
C LYS A 263 -3.04 -16.54 19.58
N LEU A 264 -3.28 -15.56 18.71
CA LEU A 264 -4.60 -15.27 18.16
C LEU A 264 -4.71 -15.84 16.74
N ARG A 265 -5.47 -16.92 16.60
CA ARG A 265 -5.71 -17.60 15.31
C ARG A 265 -7.04 -17.21 14.65
N THR A 266 -7.99 -16.74 15.44
CA THR A 266 -9.36 -16.42 14.99
C THR A 266 -9.52 -14.97 14.52
N LYS A 267 -8.47 -14.16 14.56
CA LYS A 267 -8.49 -12.74 14.24
C LYS A 267 -7.57 -12.41 13.08
N ILE A 268 -8.03 -11.53 12.20
CA ILE A 268 -7.27 -10.92 11.11
C ILE A 268 -6.44 -9.78 11.70
N ARG A 269 -5.12 -9.86 11.55
CA ARG A 269 -4.23 -8.74 11.90
C ARG A 269 -4.55 -7.50 11.05
N PRO A 270 -4.23 -6.28 11.51
CA PRO A 270 -4.37 -5.06 10.72
C PRO A 270 -3.86 -5.26 9.27
N ILE A 271 -4.78 -5.08 8.32
CA ILE A 271 -4.54 -5.44 6.92
C ILE A 271 -3.61 -4.44 6.23
N GLY A 272 -2.75 -4.95 5.34
CA GLY A 272 -2.01 -4.14 4.37
C GLY A 272 -2.88 -3.87 3.15
N ILE A 273 -2.91 -2.60 2.70
CA ILE A 273 -3.69 -2.18 1.53
C ILE A 273 -2.80 -1.33 0.64
N SER A 274 -2.86 -1.59 -0.66
CA SER A 274 -2.38 -0.70 -1.70
C SER A 274 -3.51 -0.43 -2.68
N GLU A 275 -3.65 0.80 -3.14
CA GLU A 275 -4.86 1.28 -3.78
C GLU A 275 -4.55 1.94 -5.13
N THR A 276 -5.30 1.56 -6.17
CA THR A 276 -5.36 2.24 -7.47
C THR A 276 -6.73 2.86 -7.64
N SER A 277 -7.00 3.62 -8.71
CA SER A 277 -8.34 4.16 -8.99
C SER A 277 -9.43 3.08 -8.95
N ASN A 278 -9.14 1.87 -9.44
CA ASN A 278 -10.13 0.83 -9.68
C ASN A 278 -10.02 -0.36 -8.71
N TYR A 279 -8.87 -0.54 -8.05
CA TYR A 279 -8.57 -1.76 -7.30
C TYR A 279 -8.03 -1.49 -5.90
N PHE A 280 -8.31 -2.42 -4.98
CA PHE A 280 -7.52 -2.62 -3.77
C PHE A 280 -6.74 -3.93 -3.86
N PHE A 281 -5.44 -3.85 -3.58
CA PHE A 281 -4.58 -5.01 -3.34
C PHE A 281 -4.40 -5.16 -1.83
N ILE A 282 -4.80 -6.29 -1.30
CA ILE A 282 -4.95 -6.50 0.13
C ILE A 282 -4.11 -7.70 0.55
N SER A 283 -3.33 -7.53 1.62
CA SER A 283 -2.58 -8.62 2.25
C SER A 283 -2.88 -8.66 3.74
N TYR A 284 -3.13 -9.84 4.29
CA TYR A 284 -3.38 -10.01 5.72
C TYR A 284 -3.05 -11.41 6.22
N ASP A 285 -2.83 -11.54 7.53
CA ASP A 285 -2.64 -12.83 8.17
C ASP A 285 -3.90 -13.27 8.90
N TYR A 286 -4.24 -14.55 8.78
CA TYR A 286 -5.33 -15.19 9.53
C TYR A 286 -5.05 -16.69 9.69
N ASP A 287 -5.26 -17.22 10.90
CA ASP A 287 -5.10 -18.65 11.22
C ASP A 287 -3.78 -19.28 10.68
N ASN A 288 -2.65 -18.62 10.96
CA ASN A 288 -1.30 -19.00 10.50
C ASN A 288 -1.13 -19.11 8.97
N ALA A 289 -2.02 -18.50 8.19
CA ALA A 289 -1.89 -18.40 6.75
C ALA A 289 -1.84 -16.92 6.33
N MET A 290 -1.08 -16.66 5.27
CA MET A 290 -1.08 -15.37 4.59
C MET A 290 -2.18 -15.36 3.55
N TYR A 291 -2.88 -14.24 3.42
CA TYR A 291 -3.92 -14.05 2.41
C TYR A 291 -3.57 -12.88 1.52
N LYS A 292 -3.91 -13.02 0.24
CA LYS A 292 -3.84 -11.96 -0.77
C LYS A 292 -5.20 -11.83 -1.45
N GLY A 293 -5.68 -10.60 -1.61
CA GLY A 293 -6.98 -10.29 -2.23
C GLY A 293 -6.89 -9.11 -3.18
N LEU A 294 -7.42 -9.27 -4.40
CA LEU A 294 -7.63 -8.20 -5.37
C LEU A 294 -9.12 -7.89 -5.43
N PHE A 295 -9.48 -6.69 -5.02
CA PHE A 295 -10.85 -6.21 -4.98
C PHE A 295 -11.08 -5.14 -6.03
N THR A 296 -12.13 -5.29 -6.85
CA THR A 296 -12.61 -4.27 -7.79
C THR A 296 -13.60 -3.36 -7.06
N LYS A 297 -13.36 -2.06 -7.15
CA LYS A 297 -14.17 -1.03 -6.46
C LYS A 297 -15.50 -0.76 -7.15
N ASP A 298 -15.52 -0.82 -8.46
CA ASP A 298 -16.69 -0.59 -9.30
C ASP A 298 -17.69 -1.75 -9.22
N GLU A 299 -17.20 -2.99 -9.19
CA GLU A 299 -18.04 -4.18 -9.03
C GLU A 299 -18.24 -4.58 -7.55
N ASN A 300 -17.51 -3.93 -6.63
CA ASN A 300 -17.52 -4.17 -5.19
C ASN A 300 -17.35 -5.64 -4.81
N LYS A 301 -16.36 -6.33 -5.41
CA LYS A 301 -16.11 -7.76 -5.18
C LYS A 301 -14.64 -8.14 -5.32
N PHE A 302 -14.27 -9.27 -4.73
CA PHE A 302 -12.98 -9.89 -5.01
C PHE A 302 -12.96 -10.54 -6.38
N ILE A 303 -11.92 -10.25 -7.17
CA ILE A 303 -11.60 -10.97 -8.42
C ILE A 303 -10.40 -11.89 -8.26
N TYR A 304 -9.64 -11.76 -7.16
CA TYR A 304 -8.67 -12.74 -6.67
C TYR A 304 -8.76 -12.76 -5.14
N HIS A 305 -8.73 -13.94 -4.53
CA HIS A 305 -8.64 -14.09 -3.08
C HIS A 305 -8.14 -15.48 -2.76
N GLN A 306 -6.91 -15.59 -2.26
CA GLN A 306 -6.25 -16.85 -1.95
C GLN A 306 -5.54 -16.78 -0.62
N LYS A 307 -5.32 -17.96 -0.03
CA LYS A 307 -4.46 -18.15 1.14
C LYS A 307 -3.21 -18.94 0.77
N PHE A 308 -2.16 -18.75 1.57
CA PHE A 308 -0.89 -19.44 1.47
C PHE A 308 -0.50 -19.94 2.86
N THR A 309 -0.37 -21.25 3.00
CA THR A 309 -0.07 -21.91 4.28
C THR A 309 1.39 -22.32 4.38
N GLU A 310 1.78 -22.80 5.56
CA GLU A 310 3.08 -23.45 5.75
C GLU A 310 3.25 -24.69 4.86
N ASP A 311 2.19 -25.49 4.67
CA ASP A 311 2.22 -26.64 3.75
C ASP A 311 2.49 -26.20 2.30
N ASP A 312 1.91 -25.08 1.86
CA ASP A 312 2.19 -24.56 0.51
C ASP A 312 3.66 -24.13 0.37
N TYR A 313 4.25 -23.56 1.42
CA TYR A 313 5.66 -23.25 1.48
C TYR A 313 6.54 -24.51 1.38
N LEU A 314 6.26 -25.53 2.19
CA LEU A 314 7.00 -26.80 2.20
C LEU A 314 6.92 -27.56 0.87
N ASN A 315 5.83 -27.36 0.12
CA ASN A 315 5.63 -27.91 -1.22
C ASN A 315 6.15 -26.99 -2.35
N ASN A 316 7.01 -26.00 -2.04
CA ASN A 316 7.62 -25.08 -3.00
C ASN A 316 6.63 -24.28 -3.86
N LYS A 317 5.41 -24.03 -3.37
CA LYS A 317 4.38 -23.29 -4.11
C LYS A 317 4.53 -21.77 -4.04
N LYS A 318 5.64 -21.24 -3.49
CA LYS A 318 5.85 -19.78 -3.31
C LYS A 318 5.63 -18.99 -4.61
N ASN A 319 6.06 -19.54 -5.75
CA ASN A 319 5.95 -18.91 -7.07
C ASN A 319 4.51 -18.89 -7.62
N SER A 320 3.56 -19.57 -6.97
CA SER A 320 2.14 -19.58 -7.33
C SER A 320 1.28 -18.63 -6.50
N PHE A 321 1.86 -17.96 -5.48
CA PHE A 321 1.10 -17.10 -4.59
C PHE A 321 0.96 -15.66 -5.09
N GLY A 322 0.04 -15.48 -6.02
CA GLY A 322 -0.35 -14.18 -6.58
C GLY A 322 -1.36 -14.35 -7.71
N ILE A 323 -1.58 -13.27 -8.45
CA ILE A 323 -2.38 -13.29 -9.68
C ILE A 323 -1.60 -14.09 -10.73
N LYS A 324 -2.25 -15.01 -11.43
CA LYS A 324 -1.55 -15.85 -12.42
C LYS A 324 -1.04 -14.98 -13.57
N ASN A 325 0.28 -14.98 -13.79
CA ASN A 325 0.88 -14.25 -14.89
C ASN A 325 0.69 -15.01 -16.20
N ASP A 326 -0.21 -14.51 -17.05
CA ASP A 326 -0.50 -15.02 -18.39
C ASP A 326 -0.04 -14.08 -19.51
N LEU A 327 0.59 -12.96 -19.14
CA LEU A 327 1.16 -12.00 -20.09
C LEU A 327 2.64 -12.29 -20.37
N ILE A 328 3.34 -12.94 -19.43
CA ILE A 328 4.73 -13.35 -19.61
C ILE A 328 4.86 -14.84 -19.33
N ASN A 329 5.29 -15.60 -20.34
CA ASN A 329 5.47 -17.04 -20.20
C ASN A 329 6.61 -17.38 -19.22
N GLU A 330 6.45 -18.49 -18.48
CA GLU A 330 7.41 -19.02 -17.51
C GLU A 330 7.82 -18.06 -16.39
N PHE A 331 6.95 -17.09 -16.05
CA PHE A 331 7.13 -16.22 -14.88
C PHE A 331 6.29 -16.69 -13.68
N PRO A 332 6.76 -16.42 -12.45
CA PRO A 332 5.96 -16.57 -11.24
C PRO A 332 4.65 -15.76 -11.28
N SER A 333 3.75 -16.09 -10.36
CA SER A 333 2.54 -15.32 -10.13
C SER A 333 2.86 -13.90 -9.69
N PHE A 334 2.11 -12.95 -10.23
CA PHE A 334 2.31 -11.52 -10.05
C PHE A 334 1.63 -11.04 -8.77
N TRP A 335 2.35 -10.26 -7.97
CA TRP A 335 1.73 -9.46 -6.90
C TRP A 335 2.43 -8.11 -6.76
N PRO A 336 1.71 -6.99 -6.83
CA PRO A 336 2.37 -5.69 -6.83
C PRO A 336 3.11 -5.43 -5.52
N LYS A 337 4.36 -5.00 -5.68
CA LYS A 337 5.24 -4.50 -4.63
C LYS A 337 5.39 -2.98 -4.70
N TYR A 338 5.00 -2.38 -5.82
CA TYR A 338 4.82 -0.95 -5.99
C TYR A 338 3.59 -0.70 -6.86
N ILE A 339 2.90 0.41 -6.61
CA ILE A 339 1.73 0.84 -7.35
C ILE A 339 1.88 2.32 -7.66
N ASP A 340 1.68 2.67 -8.92
CA ASP A 340 1.48 4.03 -9.39
C ASP A 340 0.10 4.16 -10.07
N LYS A 341 -0.26 5.37 -10.50
CA LYS A 341 -1.54 5.70 -11.11
C LYS A 341 -1.89 4.80 -12.30
N GLU A 342 -0.92 4.50 -13.16
CA GLU A 342 -1.16 3.80 -14.43
C GLU A 342 -0.56 2.40 -14.48
N CYS A 343 0.29 2.04 -13.51
CA CYS A 343 0.98 0.77 -13.51
C CYS A 343 1.10 0.16 -12.12
N ILE A 344 1.29 -1.16 -12.14
CA ILE A 344 1.62 -1.95 -10.97
C ILE A 344 2.93 -2.67 -11.26
N VAL A 345 3.79 -2.76 -10.26
CA VAL A 345 5.13 -3.34 -10.44
C VAL A 345 5.36 -4.45 -9.43
N ASP A 346 5.74 -5.61 -9.95
CA ASP A 346 6.33 -6.70 -9.17
C ASP A 346 7.81 -6.83 -9.53
N PHE A 347 8.56 -7.56 -8.72
CA PHE A 347 9.91 -7.95 -9.06
C PHE A 347 10.20 -9.37 -8.58
N VAL A 348 10.96 -10.12 -9.38
CA VAL A 348 11.28 -11.52 -9.09
C VAL A 348 12.77 -11.70 -8.98
N SER A 349 13.20 -12.58 -8.08
CA SER A 349 14.61 -12.96 -8.03
C SER A 349 14.90 -13.91 -9.19
N PRO A 350 16.02 -13.77 -9.93
CA PRO A 350 16.37 -14.67 -11.02
C PRO A 350 16.42 -16.16 -10.63
N ILE A 351 16.78 -16.47 -9.38
CA ILE A 351 16.73 -17.83 -8.82
C ILE A 351 15.32 -18.45 -8.84
N ASP A 352 14.27 -17.64 -8.86
CA ASP A 352 12.88 -18.10 -8.88
C ASP A 352 12.38 -18.41 -10.30
N LEU A 353 13.17 -18.11 -11.34
CA LEU A 353 12.86 -18.41 -12.73
C LEU A 353 13.29 -19.83 -13.13
N THR A 354 12.78 -20.33 -14.26
CA THR A 354 13.31 -21.53 -14.90
C THR A 354 14.68 -21.25 -15.53
N GLU A 355 15.50 -22.29 -15.73
CA GLU A 355 16.78 -22.15 -16.44
C GLU A 355 16.56 -21.61 -17.87
N ASN A 356 15.56 -22.12 -18.57
CA ASN A 356 15.17 -21.62 -19.89
C ASN A 356 14.88 -20.12 -19.87
N LYS A 357 14.10 -19.65 -18.89
CA LYS A 357 13.75 -18.24 -18.81
C LYS A 357 14.95 -17.35 -18.45
N ARG A 358 15.85 -17.82 -17.59
CA ARG A 358 17.12 -17.13 -17.31
C ARG A 358 18.00 -17.02 -18.55
N ASN A 359 18.10 -18.09 -19.34
CA ASN A 359 18.87 -18.09 -20.59
C ASN A 359 18.27 -17.13 -21.64
N GLU A 360 16.95 -17.08 -21.76
CA GLU A 360 16.24 -16.12 -22.63
C GLU A 360 16.55 -14.68 -22.24
N LEU A 361 16.49 -14.36 -20.94
CA LEU A 361 16.76 -13.02 -20.40
C LEU A 361 18.25 -12.69 -20.26
N LYS A 362 19.14 -13.68 -20.46
CA LYS A 362 20.59 -13.57 -20.27
C LYS A 362 20.99 -13.10 -18.86
N CYS A 363 20.32 -13.61 -17.82
CA CYS A 363 20.61 -13.31 -16.42
C CYS A 363 21.08 -14.54 -15.62
N LYS A 364 21.83 -14.31 -14.56
CA LYS A 364 22.32 -15.32 -13.61
C LYS A 364 21.42 -15.41 -12.39
N GLU A 365 21.54 -16.50 -11.63
CA GLU A 365 20.73 -16.74 -10.43
C GLU A 365 20.94 -15.71 -9.31
N ASP A 366 22.16 -15.17 -9.22
CA ASP A 366 22.61 -14.19 -8.24
C ASP A 366 22.49 -12.73 -8.73
N ASP A 367 21.94 -12.52 -9.93
CA ASP A 367 21.65 -11.17 -10.42
C ASP A 367 20.56 -10.49 -9.57
N ASN A 368 20.57 -9.16 -9.60
CA ASN A 368 19.55 -8.33 -8.97
C ASN A 368 18.14 -8.68 -9.46
N PRO A 369 17.10 -8.37 -8.67
CA PRO A 369 15.72 -8.62 -9.06
C PRO A 369 15.34 -8.03 -10.42
N ILE A 370 14.54 -8.80 -11.15
CA ILE A 370 13.98 -8.43 -12.45
C ILE A 370 12.63 -7.77 -12.21
N LEU A 371 12.44 -6.54 -12.70
CA LEU A 371 11.16 -5.84 -12.58
C LEU A 371 10.18 -6.29 -13.66
N ILE A 372 8.91 -6.36 -13.27
CA ILE A 372 7.77 -6.58 -14.15
C ILE A 372 6.80 -5.42 -13.95
N ILE A 373 6.71 -4.55 -14.94
CA ILE A 373 5.87 -3.35 -14.90
C ILE A 373 4.64 -3.63 -15.74
N ALA A 374 3.49 -3.81 -15.10
CA ALA A 374 2.22 -4.08 -15.78
C ALA A 374 1.39 -2.80 -15.86
N LYS A 375 0.96 -2.43 -17.08
CA LYS A 375 0.09 -1.27 -17.29
C LYS A 375 -1.37 -1.66 -17.04
N LEU A 376 -2.01 -0.97 -16.10
CA LEU A 376 -3.41 -1.22 -15.73
C LEU A 376 -4.36 -0.90 -16.90
N ARG A 377 -5.50 -1.58 -16.90
CA ARG A 377 -6.61 -1.37 -17.85
C ARG A 377 -7.39 -0.09 -17.62
#